data_AF-C3ZIN0-F1
#
_entry.id   AF-C3ZIN0-F1
#
_cell.length_a   1.000
_cell.length_b   1.000
_cell.length_c   1.000
_cell.angle_alpha   90.00
_cell.angle_beta   90.00
_cell.angle_gamma   90.00
#
_symmetry.space_group_name_H-M   'P 1'
#
loop_
_entity.id
_entity.type
_entity.pdbx_description
1 polymer ?
#
loop_
_entity_poly.entity_id
_entity_poly.type
_entity_poly.pdbx_seq_one_letter_code
_entity_poly.pdbx_strand_id
1 'polypeptide(L)' 'MDWYCDHSRAYKLFLDTMDPTTPPLRAYRCDSYERFLAGTCMSCRANRCRNMGIDATRVPRKKHVKMYLQTAGHSPYR' A
#
# COMPACT_ATOMS: atom_id res chain seq x y z
N MET A 1 3.11 -3.48 24.57
CA MET A 1 2.82 -2.05 24.31
C MET A 1 2.91 -1.84 22.81
N ASP A 2 2.06 -2.53 22.06
CA ASP A 2 2.32 -2.78 20.63
C ASP A 2 1.44 -1.92 19.73
N TRP A 3 0.30 -1.45 20.24
CA TRP A 3 -0.62 -0.56 19.53
C TRP A 3 0.08 0.71 19.03
N TYR A 4 1.03 1.26 19.82
CA TYR A 4 1.75 2.46 19.43
C TYR A 4 2.67 2.20 18.25
N CYS A 5 3.28 1.02 18.18
CA CYS A 5 4.13 0.64 17.06
C CYS A 5 3.30 0.55 15.76
N ASP A 6 2.22 -0.24 15.77
CA ASP A 6 1.34 -0.40 14.60
C ASP A 6 0.66 0.90 14.19
N HIS A 7 0.19 1.69 15.17
CA HIS A 7 -0.42 2.99 14.91
C HIS A 7 0.60 3.97 14.30
N SER A 8 1.80 4.07 14.88
CA SER A 8 2.87 4.95 14.37
C SER A 8 3.36 4.54 12.98
N ARG A 9 3.19 3.27 12.59
CA ARG A 9 3.63 2.76 11.29
C ARG A 9 2.91 3.44 10.11
N ALA A 10 1.67 3.88 10.30
CA ALA A 10 0.91 4.58 9.26
C ALA A 10 1.61 5.87 8.79
N TYR A 11 2.00 6.75 9.72
CA TYR A 11 2.69 7.99 9.33
C TYR A 11 4.13 7.74 8.88
N LYS A 12 4.83 6.75 9.47
CA LYS A 12 6.19 6.37 9.04
C LYS A 12 6.23 5.93 7.58
N LEU A 13 5.27 5.11 7.16
CA LEU A 13 5.12 4.70 5.75
C LEU A 13 4.80 5.89 4.85
N PHE A 14 3.98 6.83 5.32
CA PHE A 14 3.66 8.04 4.55
C PHE A 14 4.90 8.92 4.34
N LEU A 15 5.69 9.17 5.41
CA LEU A 15 6.92 9.96 5.33
C LEU A 15 7.95 9.33 4.39
N ASP A 16 8.10 8.00 4.41
CA ASP A 16 9.01 7.26 3.53
C ASP A 16 8.70 7.51 2.04
N THR A 17 7.41 7.68 1.70
CA THR A 17 6.99 7.97 0.31
C THR A 17 7.30 9.39 -0.16
N MET A 18 7.68 10.29 0.75
CA MET A 18 8.06 11.66 0.40
C MET A 18 9.50 11.76 -0.12
N ASP A 19 10.35 10.77 0.17
CA ASP A 19 11.71 10.71 -0.35
C ASP A 19 11.70 10.16 -1.79
N PRO A 20 12.10 10.95 -2.80
CA PRO A 20 12.11 10.51 -4.20
C PRO A 20 13.11 9.38 -4.48
N THR A 21 14.05 9.11 -3.57
CA THR A 21 15.00 7.99 -3.68
C THR A 21 14.40 6.66 -3.21
N THR A 22 13.32 6.71 -2.44
CA THR A 22 12.63 5.53 -1.94
C THR A 22 11.74 4.92 -3.03
N PRO A 23 11.89 3.62 -3.35
CA PRO A 23 11.01 2.98 -4.31
C PRO A 23 9.52 3.02 -3.89
N PRO A 24 8.58 3.28 -4.82
CA PRO A 24 7.17 3.45 -4.45
C PRO A 24 6.56 2.18 -3.85
N LEU A 25 5.75 2.34 -2.82
CA LEU A 25 4.99 1.27 -2.20
C LEU A 25 3.75 0.93 -3.04
N ARG A 26 3.84 -0.10 -3.88
CA ARG A 26 2.75 -0.49 -4.79
C ARG A 26 1.70 -1.34 -4.08
N ALA A 27 0.48 -0.84 -4.04
CA ALA A 27 -0.68 -1.55 -3.53
C ALA A 27 -1.55 -2.14 -4.66
N TYR A 28 -2.14 -3.31 -4.38
CA TYR A 28 -2.97 -4.08 -5.29
C TYR A 28 -4.40 -4.10 -4.80
N ARG A 29 -5.35 -3.76 -5.68
CA ARG A 29 -6.77 -3.91 -5.39
C ARG A 29 -7.11 -5.38 -5.28
N CYS A 30 -7.72 -5.75 -4.16
CA CYS A 30 -8.19 -7.10 -3.90
C CYS A 30 -9.47 -7.03 -3.06
N ASP A 31 -10.25 -8.11 -3.06
CA ASP A 31 -11.52 -8.15 -2.32
C ASP A 31 -11.28 -8.43 -0.82
N SER A 32 -10.23 -9.18 -0.50
CA SER A 32 -9.85 -9.55 0.87
C SER A 32 -8.33 -9.68 1.03
N TYR A 33 -7.86 -9.68 2.29
CA TYR A 33 -6.44 -9.85 2.59
C TYR A 33 -5.97 -11.28 2.32
N GLU A 34 -6.83 -12.28 2.58
CA GLU A 34 -6.54 -13.70 2.35
C GLU A 34 -6.31 -13.99 0.86
N ARG A 35 -7.13 -13.41 -0.02
CA ARG A 35 -6.95 -13.53 -1.47
C ARG A 35 -5.69 -12.83 -1.99
N PHE A 36 -5.31 -11.73 -1.33
CA PHE A 36 -4.05 -11.05 -1.59
C PHE A 36 -2.86 -11.92 -1.17
N LEU A 37 -2.89 -12.51 0.02
CA LEU A 37 -1.86 -13.44 0.49
C LEU A 37 -1.75 -14.69 -0.40
N ALA A 38 -2.88 -15.19 -0.92
CA ALA A 38 -2.91 -16.29 -1.88
C ALA A 38 -2.38 -15.91 -3.29
N GLY A 39 -1.92 -14.67 -3.50
CA GLY A 39 -1.31 -14.23 -4.77
C GLY A 39 -2.29 -13.95 -5.91
N THR A 40 -3.61 -14.01 -5.67
CA THR A 40 -4.62 -13.96 -6.74
C THR A 40 -4.88 -12.57 -7.32
N CYS A 41 -4.33 -11.52 -6.69
CA CYS A 41 -4.58 -10.12 -7.00
C CYS A 41 -3.36 -9.36 -7.58
N MET A 42 -2.29 -10.06 -7.96
CA MET A 42 -0.98 -9.46 -8.30
C MET A 42 -0.90 -8.79 -9.69
N SER A 43 -2.03 -8.52 -10.34
CA SER A 43 -2.07 -7.90 -11.67
C SER A 43 -2.47 -6.43 -11.60
N CYS A 44 -1.70 -5.55 -12.25
CA CYS A 44 -2.02 -4.13 -12.39
C CYS A 44 -2.96 -3.80 -13.57
N ARG A 45 -3.35 -4.81 -14.36
CA ARG A 45 -4.27 -4.63 -15.51
C ARG A 45 -5.57 -3.97 -15.06
N ALA A 46 -6.17 -3.18 -15.95
CA ALA A 46 -7.42 -2.46 -15.68
C ALA A 46 -7.36 -1.56 -14.42
N ASN A 47 -6.25 -0.84 -14.23
CA ASN A 47 -6.06 0.13 -13.16
C ASN A 47 -6.19 -0.45 -11.74
N ARG A 48 -5.77 -1.70 -11.52
CA ARG A 48 -5.88 -2.38 -10.22
C ARG A 48 -4.77 -2.01 -9.23
N CYS A 49 -3.69 -1.38 -9.67
CA CYS A 49 -2.60 -0.95 -8.80
C CYS A 49 -2.59 0.56 -8.56
N ARG A 50 -2.08 0.99 -7.41
CA ARG A 50 -1.78 2.37 -7.04
C ARG A 50 -0.55 2.42 -6.15
N ASN A 51 0.11 3.58 -6.11
CA ASN A 51 1.11 3.86 -5.08
C ASN A 51 0.37 4.21 -3.77
N MET A 52 0.86 3.72 -2.64
CA MET A 52 0.55 4.26 -1.33
C MET A 52 1.33 5.57 -1.15
N GLY A 53 0.79 6.52 -0.38
CA GLY A 53 1.53 7.72 0.05
C GLY A 53 1.28 8.94 -0.81
N ILE A 54 2.30 9.81 -0.94
CA ILE A 54 2.16 11.14 -1.57
C ILE A 54 1.73 11.07 -3.05
N ASP A 55 2.16 10.03 -3.77
CA ASP A 55 1.83 9.80 -5.19
C ASP A 55 0.55 8.95 -5.38
N ALA A 56 -0.29 8.82 -4.36
CA ALA A 56 -1.51 8.03 -4.45
C ALA A 56 -2.52 8.66 -5.41
N THR A 57 -2.90 7.93 -6.47
CA THR A 57 -3.91 8.37 -7.43
C THR A 57 -5.28 7.75 -7.16
N ARG A 58 -6.34 8.54 -7.36
CA ARG A 58 -7.72 8.08 -7.16
C ARG A 58 -8.07 6.92 -8.12
N VAL A 59 -8.99 6.06 -7.67
CA VAL A 59 -9.63 5.08 -8.55
C VAL A 59 -10.81 5.73 -9.24
N PRO A 60 -10.85 5.78 -10.58
CA PRO A 60 -11.98 6.37 -11.30
C PRO A 60 -13.29 5.66 -10.94
N ARG A 61 -14.35 6.45 -10.75
CA ARG A 61 -15.73 5.97 -10.54
C ARG A 61 -15.96 5.09 -9.30
N LYS A 62 -15.03 5.05 -8.33
CA LYS A 62 -15.22 4.33 -7.05
C LYS A 62 -14.84 5.21 -5.86
N LYS A 63 -15.70 5.26 -4.85
CA LYS A 63 -15.45 6.02 -3.60
C LYS A 63 -14.66 5.22 -2.56
N HIS A 64 -14.95 3.92 -2.43
CA HIS A 64 -14.28 3.03 -1.48
C HIS A 64 -13.66 1.85 -2.22
N VAL A 65 -12.35 1.66 -2.04
CA VAL A 65 -11.60 0.55 -2.62
C VAL A 65 -10.64 0.02 -1.56
N LYS A 66 -10.60 -1.30 -1.40
CA LYS A 66 -9.58 -1.97 -0.59
C LYS A 66 -8.37 -2.27 -1.46
N MET A 67 -7.19 -1.92 -0.97
CA MET A 67 -5.92 -2.22 -1.60
C MET A 67 -4.98 -2.78 -0.54
N TYR A 68 -4.11 -3.69 -0.96
CA TYR A 68 -3.21 -4.40 -0.07
C TYR A 68 -1.78 -4.37 -0.64
N LEU A 69 -0.82 -4.33 0.27
CA LEU A 69 0.61 -4.45 0.00
C LEU A 69 1.26 -5.13 1.20
N GLN A 70 2.45 -5.66 0.99
CA GLN A 70 3.36 -6.02 2.09
C GLN A 70 4.47 -4.98 2.15
N THR A 71 5.07 -4.86 3.33
CA THR A 71 6.12 -3.89 3.63
C THR A 71 7.16 -4.56 4.52
N ALA A 72 8.41 -4.12 4.44
CA ALA A 72 9.46 -4.54 5.35
C ALA A 72 9.21 -4.05 6.80
N GLY A 73 9.95 -4.60 7.76
CA GLY A 73 9.86 -4.19 9.17
C GLY A 73 10.40 -2.78 9.44
N HIS A 74 11.29 -2.27 8.58
CA HIS A 74 12.01 -1.01 8.74
C HIS A 74 12.14 -0.29 7.39
N SER A 75 12.45 1.01 7.41
CA SER A 75 12.70 1.80 6.19
C SER A 75 14.01 1.35 5.51
N PRO A 76 14.09 1.32 4.16
CA PRO A 76 12.99 1.59 3.22
C PRO A 76 11.94 0.47 3.27
N TYR A 77 10.66 0.83 3.31
CA TYR A 77 9.60 -0.14 3.67
C TYR A 77 9.16 -1.05 2.51
N ARG A 78 9.78 -0.94 1.33
CA ARG A 78 9.41 -1.74 0.16
C ARG A 78 9.93 -3.17 0.23
#